data_AF-A0A6A4RC44-F1
#
_entry.id   AF-A0A6A4RC44-F1
#
_cell.length_a   1.000
_cell.length_b   1.000
_cell.length_c   1.000
_cell.angle_alpha   90.00
_cell.angle_beta   90.00
_cell.angle_gamma   90.00
#
_symmetry.space_group_name_H-M   'P 1'
#
loop_
_entity.id
_entity.type
_entity.pdbx_description
1 polymer ?
#
loop_
_entity_poly.entity_id
_entity_poly.type
_entity_poly.pdbx_seq_one_letter_code
_entity_poly.pdbx_strand_id
1 'polypeptide(L)'
;MATALNNSNIEKIKKLILKEGYLTSFWREYRSNATKGCGVGKALDNLKKLGVPKNGDPSKGKLDQMPEIIQGFDDLSVAMLKARGKCGGGQKHTKEFCVAYGKHIEKLHAEAVKLAQGGAQKAMAKELLKDDPKKEKGLDPKVIQANTKAILEAAKKYTELAKWLVAVQQTSAKAAKLLESKMSAWASQRNNDGIDTQRLDAAMEAAIKKIAVDAKIKPSFQNMQKTQKELQNILKVVKKIKTEGIDPKVVRASSDAIKKGDKAFDLARKAIEGFLSDYKGALQVVAEGRNRKVSEAQVEGH
;
A
#
# COMPACT_ATOMS: atom_id res chain seq x y z
N MET A 1 -16.00 -40.45 1.84
CA MET A 1 -14.99 -41.05 2.75
C MET A 1 -14.42 -39.97 3.63
N ALA A 2 -14.45 -40.23 4.94
CA ALA A 2 -14.12 -39.32 6.02
C ALA A 2 -12.77 -38.64 5.80
N THR A 3 -12.72 -37.33 6.00
CA THR A 3 -11.44 -36.67 6.24
C THR A 3 -10.84 -37.27 7.50
N ALA A 4 -9.55 -37.64 7.51
CA ALA A 4 -8.88 -38.07 8.74
C ALA A 4 -8.93 -36.99 9.83
N LEU A 5 -9.24 -35.75 9.44
CA LEU A 5 -9.47 -34.61 10.32
C LEU A 5 -10.91 -34.52 10.80
N ASN A 6 -11.07 -34.30 12.10
CA ASN A 6 -12.33 -34.07 12.80
C ASN A 6 -12.14 -33.05 13.94
N ASN A 7 -13.22 -32.70 14.64
CA ASN A 7 -13.17 -31.77 15.78
C ASN A 7 -12.18 -32.19 16.87
N SER A 8 -11.97 -33.50 17.11
CA SER A 8 -11.15 -33.97 18.23
C SER A 8 -9.64 -33.96 17.93
N ASN A 9 -9.24 -33.98 16.66
CA ASN A 9 -7.81 -34.06 16.29
C ASN A 9 -7.26 -32.85 15.52
N ILE A 10 -8.10 -31.98 14.95
CA ILE A 10 -7.65 -30.94 14.04
C ILE A 10 -6.61 -29.99 14.67
N GLU A 11 -6.80 -29.58 15.93
CA GLU A 11 -5.84 -28.72 16.63
C GLU A 11 -4.48 -29.40 16.86
N LYS A 12 -4.49 -30.71 17.14
CA LYS A 12 -3.26 -31.50 17.26
C LYS A 12 -2.53 -31.58 15.92
N ILE A 13 -3.26 -31.87 14.84
CA ILE A 13 -2.67 -32.01 13.50
C ILE A 13 -2.12 -30.69 12.97
N LYS A 14 -2.78 -29.55 13.24
CA LYS A 14 -2.24 -28.23 12.90
C LYS A 14 -0.85 -28.00 13.51
N LYS A 15 -0.63 -28.42 14.76
CA LYS A 15 0.69 -28.31 15.42
C LYS A 15 1.75 -29.22 14.79
N LEU A 16 1.33 -30.37 14.22
CA LEU A 16 2.24 -31.30 13.55
C LEU A 16 2.72 -30.80 12.19
N ILE A 17 2.06 -29.80 11.57
CA ILE A 17 2.52 -29.15 10.33
C ILE A 17 3.97 -28.67 10.49
N LEU A 18 4.31 -28.10 11.66
CA LEU A 18 5.65 -27.59 11.96
C LEU A 18 6.71 -28.68 12.19
N LYS A 19 6.31 -29.95 12.29
CA LYS A 19 7.23 -31.07 12.56
C LYS A 19 7.41 -31.95 11.33
N GLU A 20 6.30 -32.27 10.65
CA GLU A 20 6.27 -33.26 9.58
C GLU A 20 5.40 -32.83 8.39
N GLY A 21 4.90 -31.60 8.40
CA GLY A 21 3.98 -31.07 7.40
C GLY A 21 4.46 -31.26 5.97
N TYR A 22 5.77 -31.08 5.76
CA TYR A 22 6.39 -31.02 4.44
C TYR A 22 6.67 -32.40 3.83
N LEU A 23 6.07 -33.46 4.39
CA LEU A 23 6.00 -34.77 3.77
C LEU A 23 4.74 -34.89 2.91
N THR A 24 4.91 -35.36 1.68
CA THR A 24 3.79 -35.69 0.80
C THR A 24 2.85 -36.74 1.43
N SER A 25 3.37 -37.66 2.24
CA SER A 25 2.58 -38.61 3.02
C SER A 25 1.68 -37.91 4.05
N PHE A 26 2.22 -36.97 4.83
CA PHE A 26 1.47 -36.19 5.82
C PHE A 26 0.31 -35.42 5.16
N TRP A 27 0.57 -34.76 4.03
CA TRP A 27 -0.50 -34.11 3.26
C TRP A 27 -1.57 -35.11 2.80
N ARG A 28 -1.16 -36.27 2.27
CA ARG A 28 -2.10 -37.28 1.76
C ARG A 28 -2.96 -37.91 2.86
N GLU A 29 -2.41 -38.04 4.07
CA GLU A 29 -3.08 -38.62 5.23
C GLU A 29 -4.23 -37.72 5.73
N TYR A 30 -3.99 -36.41 5.88
CA TYR A 30 -4.94 -35.50 6.53
C TYR A 30 -5.84 -34.72 5.57
N ARG A 31 -5.52 -34.67 4.27
CA ARG A 31 -6.37 -34.00 3.28
C ARG A 31 -7.65 -34.78 3.00
N SER A 32 -8.69 -34.07 2.55
CA SER A 32 -9.83 -34.69 1.88
C SER A 32 -9.45 -35.20 0.49
N ASN A 33 -10.08 -36.29 0.03
CA ASN A 33 -9.98 -36.71 -1.37
C ASN A 33 -10.49 -35.64 -2.35
N ALA A 34 -11.39 -34.74 -1.93
CA ALA A 34 -11.86 -33.62 -2.73
C ALA A 34 -10.70 -32.69 -3.20
N THR A 35 -9.61 -32.62 -2.44
CA THR A 35 -8.44 -31.80 -2.81
C THR A 35 -7.46 -32.51 -3.74
N LYS A 36 -7.80 -33.70 -4.26
CA LYS A 36 -6.92 -34.42 -5.20
C LYS A 36 -6.65 -33.56 -6.44
N GLY A 37 -5.42 -33.62 -6.95
CA GLY A 37 -4.99 -32.83 -8.11
C GLY A 37 -4.90 -31.32 -7.86
N CYS A 38 -4.72 -30.87 -6.60
CA CYS A 38 -4.47 -29.46 -6.29
C CYS A 38 -3.01 -29.02 -6.50
N GLY A 39 -2.09 -29.96 -6.71
CA GLY A 39 -0.66 -29.69 -6.89
C GLY A 39 0.17 -29.73 -5.60
N VAL A 40 -0.43 -29.81 -4.41
CA VAL A 40 0.31 -29.73 -3.13
C VAL A 40 1.37 -30.83 -3.01
N GLY A 41 1.03 -32.09 -3.33
CA GLY A 41 2.00 -33.17 -3.28
C GLY A 41 3.19 -32.97 -4.24
N LYS A 42 2.96 -32.40 -5.43
CA LYS A 42 4.04 -32.11 -6.39
C LYS A 42 4.97 -31.02 -5.85
N ALA A 43 4.42 -29.98 -5.24
CA ALA A 43 5.20 -28.91 -4.63
C ALA A 43 6.02 -29.41 -3.42
N LEU A 44 5.43 -30.27 -2.58
CA LEU A 44 6.14 -30.93 -1.46
C LEU A 44 7.27 -31.83 -1.94
N ASP A 45 7.03 -32.65 -2.96
CA ASP A 45 8.06 -33.50 -3.57
C ASP A 45 9.20 -32.66 -4.18
N ASN A 46 8.89 -31.48 -4.73
CA ASN A 46 9.89 -30.55 -5.24
C ASN A 46 10.75 -29.97 -4.12
N LEU A 47 10.15 -29.44 -3.05
CA LEU A 47 10.88 -28.93 -1.88
C LEU A 47 11.78 -30.00 -1.26
N LYS A 48 11.31 -31.25 -1.18
CA LYS A 48 12.13 -32.38 -0.73
C LYS A 48 13.35 -32.63 -1.62
N LYS A 49 13.22 -32.55 -2.95
CA LYS A 49 14.35 -32.68 -3.89
C LYS A 49 15.40 -31.57 -3.74
N LEU A 50 14.93 -30.38 -3.35
CA LEU A 50 15.76 -29.22 -3.02
C LEU A 50 16.38 -29.30 -1.61
N GLY A 51 16.18 -30.42 -0.90
CA GLY A 51 16.79 -30.68 0.40
C GLY A 51 16.01 -30.09 1.58
N VAL A 52 14.81 -29.55 1.36
CA VAL A 52 14.00 -29.02 2.46
C VAL A 52 13.50 -30.20 3.33
N PRO A 53 13.81 -30.21 4.64
CA PRO A 53 13.41 -31.27 5.56
C PRO A 53 11.89 -31.28 5.84
N LYS A 54 11.43 -32.34 6.51
CA LYS A 54 10.00 -32.58 6.81
C LYS A 54 9.30 -31.50 7.64
N ASN A 55 10.05 -30.69 8.38
CA ASN A 55 9.51 -29.54 9.12
C ASN A 55 9.41 -28.26 8.26
N GLY A 56 9.90 -28.30 7.02
CA GLY A 56 9.86 -27.18 6.09
C GLY A 56 10.95 -26.12 6.29
N ASP A 57 11.96 -26.37 7.15
CA ASP A 57 13.00 -25.39 7.46
C ASP A 57 13.88 -25.08 6.22
N PRO A 58 13.80 -23.86 5.64
CA PRO A 58 14.56 -23.50 4.45
C PRO A 58 16.07 -23.42 4.70
N SER A 59 16.54 -23.27 5.94
CA SER A 59 17.98 -23.19 6.27
C SER A 59 18.73 -24.50 6.07
N LYS A 60 18.00 -25.60 6.00
CA LYS A 60 18.51 -26.95 5.77
C LYS A 60 18.44 -27.38 4.30
N GLY A 61 17.82 -26.56 3.46
CA GLY A 61 17.79 -26.76 2.02
C GLY A 61 19.15 -26.53 1.38
N LYS A 62 19.27 -26.92 0.11
CA LYS A 62 20.46 -26.69 -0.71
C LYS A 62 20.64 -25.17 -0.94
N LEU A 63 21.69 -24.60 -0.37
CA LEU A 63 21.94 -23.15 -0.37
C LEU A 63 22.10 -22.58 -1.79
N ASP A 64 22.67 -23.36 -2.71
CA ASP A 64 22.84 -23.06 -4.14
C ASP A 64 21.51 -23.05 -4.92
N GLN A 65 20.45 -23.64 -4.36
CA GLN A 65 19.13 -23.73 -4.96
C GLN A 65 18.07 -22.90 -4.21
N MET A 66 18.50 -21.88 -3.48
CA MET A 66 17.60 -21.04 -2.67
C MET A 66 16.51 -20.32 -3.50
N PRO A 67 16.77 -19.80 -4.72
CA PRO A 67 15.72 -19.27 -5.59
C PRO A 67 14.65 -20.31 -5.93
N GLU A 68 15.05 -21.56 -6.21
CA GLU A 68 14.16 -22.68 -6.50
C GLU A 68 13.38 -23.12 -5.25
N ILE A 69 13.99 -23.02 -4.06
CA ILE A 69 13.32 -23.26 -2.78
C ILE A 69 12.23 -22.20 -2.54
N ILE A 70 12.52 -20.92 -2.78
CA ILE A 70 11.55 -19.82 -2.68
C ILE A 70 10.38 -20.08 -3.64
N GLN A 71 10.67 -20.36 -4.92
CA GLN A 71 9.64 -20.70 -5.90
C GLN A 71 8.84 -21.95 -5.50
N GLY A 72 9.48 -22.95 -4.88
CA GLY A 72 8.81 -24.13 -4.35
C GLY A 72 7.80 -23.81 -3.24
N PHE A 73 8.08 -22.83 -2.38
CA PHE A 73 7.12 -22.35 -1.38
C PHE A 73 5.98 -21.55 -2.00
N ASP A 74 6.24 -20.74 -3.03
CA ASP A 74 5.20 -20.04 -3.79
C ASP A 74 4.24 -21.02 -4.48
N ASP A 75 4.80 -22.03 -5.16
CA ASP A 75 4.03 -23.10 -5.79
C ASP A 75 3.18 -23.87 -4.77
N LEU A 76 3.73 -24.13 -3.58
CA LEU A 76 3.03 -24.78 -2.48
C LEU A 76 1.90 -23.90 -1.93
N SER A 77 2.12 -22.59 -1.82
CA SER A 77 1.10 -21.63 -1.38
C SER A 77 -0.08 -21.60 -2.35
N VAL A 78 0.19 -21.49 -3.66
CA VAL A 78 -0.82 -21.53 -4.72
C VAL A 78 -1.57 -22.86 -4.71
N ALA A 79 -0.86 -23.98 -4.56
CA ALA A 79 -1.47 -25.30 -4.49
C ALA A 79 -2.37 -25.46 -3.25
N MET A 80 -1.98 -24.87 -2.12
CA MET A 80 -2.76 -24.88 -0.88
C MET A 80 -4.05 -24.04 -1.00
N LEU A 81 -3.98 -22.90 -1.70
CA LEU A 81 -5.17 -22.11 -2.05
C LEU A 81 -6.13 -22.89 -2.95
N LYS A 82 -5.60 -23.59 -3.96
CA LYS A 82 -6.41 -24.49 -4.82
C LYS A 82 -7.04 -25.62 -4.03
N ALA A 83 -6.30 -26.23 -3.09
CA ALA A 83 -6.83 -27.26 -2.21
C ALA A 83 -7.98 -26.74 -1.33
N ARG A 84 -7.82 -25.54 -0.76
CA ARG A 84 -8.86 -24.87 0.02
C ARG A 84 -10.11 -24.58 -0.82
N GLY A 85 -9.95 -24.11 -2.06
CA GLY A 85 -11.05 -23.82 -2.98
C GLY A 85 -11.88 -25.06 -3.35
N LYS A 86 -11.26 -26.24 -3.36
CA LYS A 86 -11.93 -27.52 -3.60
C LYS A 86 -12.69 -28.07 -2.38
N CYS A 87 -12.58 -27.44 -1.21
CA CYS A 87 -13.28 -27.89 -0.01
C CYS A 87 -14.72 -27.33 0.05
N GLY A 88 -15.72 -28.21 -0.07
CA GLY A 88 -17.12 -27.89 0.16
C GLY A 88 -17.52 -27.99 1.65
N GLY A 89 -18.83 -27.91 1.93
CA GLY A 89 -19.38 -27.92 3.28
C GLY A 89 -18.98 -29.16 4.11
N GLY A 90 -18.93 -30.33 3.47
CA GLY A 90 -18.52 -31.59 4.10
C GLY A 90 -17.02 -31.72 4.40
N GLN A 91 -16.19 -30.76 3.97
CA GLN A 91 -14.72 -30.77 4.15
C GLN A 91 -14.24 -29.61 5.01
N LYS A 92 -15.08 -29.12 5.95
CA LYS A 92 -14.76 -27.98 6.83
C LYS A 92 -13.40 -28.11 7.53
N HIS A 93 -13.05 -29.30 8.02
CA HIS A 93 -11.78 -29.55 8.72
C HIS A 93 -10.57 -29.54 7.79
N THR A 94 -10.69 -30.08 6.57
CA THR A 94 -9.64 -29.94 5.57
C THR A 94 -9.47 -28.48 5.16
N LYS A 95 -10.56 -27.72 5.03
CA LYS A 95 -10.50 -26.27 4.70
C LYS A 95 -9.73 -25.51 5.78
N GLU A 96 -10.03 -25.78 7.04
CA GLU A 96 -9.37 -25.18 8.20
C GLU A 96 -7.89 -25.59 8.32
N PHE A 97 -7.59 -26.86 8.05
CA PHE A 97 -6.22 -27.35 7.95
C PHE A 97 -5.44 -26.65 6.83
N CYS A 98 -6.01 -26.49 5.64
CA CYS A 98 -5.37 -25.76 4.54
C CYS A 98 -5.08 -24.29 4.90
N VAL A 99 -5.96 -23.65 5.69
CA VAL A 99 -5.75 -22.27 6.18
C VAL A 99 -4.56 -22.21 7.15
N ALA A 100 -4.51 -23.11 8.13
CA ALA A 100 -3.39 -23.17 9.06
C ALA A 100 -2.07 -23.48 8.34
N TYR A 101 -2.10 -24.41 7.40
CA TYR A 101 -0.95 -24.78 6.57
C TYR A 101 -0.47 -23.58 5.76
N GLY A 102 -1.36 -22.85 5.07
CA GLY A 102 -1.03 -21.65 4.30
C GLY A 102 -0.24 -20.62 5.12
N LYS A 103 -0.68 -20.35 6.37
CA LYS A 103 0.03 -19.43 7.27
C LYS A 103 1.46 -19.89 7.62
N HIS A 104 1.68 -21.20 7.69
CA HIS A 104 3.02 -21.75 7.94
C HIS A 104 3.92 -21.65 6.70
N ILE A 105 3.37 -21.87 5.51
CA ILE A 105 4.08 -21.69 4.24
C ILE A 105 4.55 -20.24 4.10
N GLU A 106 3.68 -19.25 4.38
CA GLU A 106 4.03 -17.83 4.31
C GLU A 106 5.22 -17.47 5.23
N LYS A 107 5.25 -18.01 6.44
CA LYS A 107 6.36 -17.80 7.38
C LYS A 107 7.67 -18.38 6.86
N LEU A 108 7.65 -19.63 6.41
CA LEU A 108 8.85 -20.32 5.92
C LEU A 108 9.34 -19.74 4.59
N HIS A 109 8.43 -19.28 3.72
CA HIS A 109 8.77 -18.51 2.53
C HIS A 109 9.52 -17.21 2.91
N ALA A 110 9.02 -16.44 3.88
CA ALA A 110 9.69 -15.23 4.34
C ALA A 110 11.08 -15.53 4.94
N GLU A 111 11.24 -16.66 5.63
CA GLU A 111 12.54 -17.12 6.12
C GLU A 111 13.49 -17.54 4.99
N ALA A 112 13.00 -18.24 3.96
CA ALA A 112 13.77 -18.59 2.77
C ALA A 112 14.26 -17.34 2.02
N VAL A 113 13.40 -16.32 1.88
CA VAL A 113 13.77 -15.02 1.29
C VAL A 113 14.84 -14.33 2.13
N LYS A 114 14.73 -14.34 3.46
CA LYS A 114 15.75 -13.77 4.36
C LYS A 114 17.07 -14.55 4.29
N LEU A 115 17.02 -15.88 4.18
CA LEU A 115 18.20 -16.73 4.03
C LEU A 115 18.88 -16.54 2.68
N ALA A 116 18.14 -16.34 1.60
CA ALA A 116 18.72 -15.96 0.31
C ALA A 116 19.47 -14.63 0.41
N GLN A 117 18.88 -13.65 1.10
CA GLN A 117 19.48 -12.33 1.32
C GLN A 117 20.71 -12.37 2.25
N GLY A 118 20.67 -13.16 3.33
CA GLY A 118 21.79 -13.33 4.27
C GLY A 118 22.88 -14.31 3.78
N GLY A 119 22.51 -15.29 2.95
CA GLY A 119 23.41 -16.23 2.28
C GLY A 119 24.24 -15.54 1.20
N ALA A 120 23.64 -14.59 0.46
CA ALA A 120 24.37 -13.70 -0.45
C ALA A 120 25.44 -12.87 0.28
N GLN A 121 25.15 -12.40 1.50
CA GLN A 121 26.13 -11.68 2.34
C GLN A 121 27.28 -12.57 2.85
N LYS A 122 27.01 -13.84 3.21
CA LYS A 122 28.03 -14.79 3.67
C LYS A 122 28.85 -15.42 2.53
N ALA A 123 28.25 -15.63 1.34
CA ALA A 123 28.96 -16.05 0.14
C ALA A 123 29.92 -14.95 -0.33
N MET A 124 29.49 -13.69 -0.33
CA MET A 124 30.36 -12.52 -0.58
C MET A 124 31.57 -12.48 0.36
N ALA A 125 31.39 -12.75 1.66
CA ALA A 125 32.50 -12.75 2.62
C ALA A 125 33.50 -13.91 2.42
N LYS A 126 33.07 -15.01 1.78
CA LYS A 126 33.89 -16.20 1.53
C LYS A 126 34.56 -16.18 0.15
N GLU A 127 33.99 -15.46 -0.82
CA GLU A 127 34.57 -15.18 -2.15
C GLU A 127 35.58 -14.01 -2.14
N LEU A 128 35.47 -13.06 -1.21
CA LEU A 128 36.46 -11.98 -1.02
C LEU A 128 37.86 -12.45 -0.55
N LEU A 129 38.04 -13.76 -0.29
CA LEU A 129 39.29 -14.37 0.20
C LEU A 129 40.00 -15.26 -0.84
N LYS A 130 39.51 -15.38 -2.08
CA LYS A 130 40.18 -16.17 -3.12
C LYS A 130 40.21 -15.40 -4.44
N ASP A 131 41.41 -14.98 -4.79
CA ASP A 131 41.82 -14.26 -6.01
C ASP A 131 41.26 -14.83 -7.33
N ASP A 132 40.72 -13.97 -8.20
CA ASP A 132 41.29 -13.61 -9.52
C ASP A 132 40.34 -12.64 -10.30
N PRO A 133 40.86 -11.69 -11.11
CA PRO A 133 40.08 -10.63 -11.73
C PRO A 133 39.73 -10.95 -13.19
N LYS A 134 38.45 -11.22 -13.51
CA LYS A 134 37.72 -10.69 -14.70
C LYS A 134 36.37 -11.37 -14.94
N LYS A 135 35.38 -10.50 -15.16
CA LYS A 135 34.00 -10.69 -15.69
C LYS A 135 32.90 -11.03 -14.68
N GLU A 136 32.61 -10.00 -13.89
CA GLU A 136 31.30 -9.63 -13.34
C GLU A 136 30.11 -9.95 -14.27
N LYS A 137 29.09 -10.64 -13.74
CA LYS A 137 27.68 -10.40 -14.12
C LYS A 137 27.11 -9.22 -13.31
N GLY A 138 27.83 -8.11 -13.30
CA GLY A 138 27.30 -6.81 -12.94
C GLY A 138 26.50 -6.26 -14.13
N LEU A 139 25.54 -5.37 -13.86
CA LEU A 139 25.01 -4.53 -14.93
C LEU A 139 26.18 -3.80 -15.58
N ASP A 140 26.18 -3.71 -16.92
CA ASP A 140 27.16 -2.91 -17.66
C ASP A 140 27.29 -1.53 -16.99
N PRO A 141 28.50 -1.00 -16.74
CA PRO A 141 28.70 0.32 -16.16
C PRO A 141 27.87 1.43 -16.82
N LYS A 142 27.61 1.34 -18.13
CA LYS A 142 26.70 2.25 -18.84
C LYS A 142 25.25 2.12 -18.39
N VAL A 143 24.80 0.90 -18.09
CA VAL A 143 23.46 0.62 -17.54
C VAL A 143 23.37 1.09 -16.09
N ILE A 144 24.41 0.91 -15.28
CA ILE A 144 24.48 1.46 -13.91
C ILE A 144 24.39 2.99 -13.96
N GLN A 145 25.13 3.63 -14.86
CA GLN A 145 25.12 5.09 -15.03
C GLN A 145 23.76 5.60 -15.49
N ALA A 146 23.13 4.93 -16.47
CA ALA A 146 21.79 5.27 -16.95
C ALA A 146 20.73 5.11 -15.85
N ASN A 147 20.79 4.01 -15.09
CA ASN A 147 19.88 3.74 -13.97
C ASN A 147 20.07 4.76 -12.84
N THR A 148 21.32 5.10 -12.50
CA THR A 148 21.65 6.12 -11.51
C THR A 148 21.07 7.47 -11.91
N LYS A 149 21.23 7.87 -13.17
CA LYS A 149 20.65 9.10 -13.71
C LYS A 149 19.12 9.10 -13.61
N ALA A 150 18.47 8.01 -14.01
CA ALA A 150 17.01 7.87 -13.94
C ALA A 150 16.48 7.95 -12.50
N ILE A 151 17.16 7.33 -11.53
CA ILE A 151 16.80 7.40 -10.10
C ILE A 151 16.94 8.83 -9.56
N LEU A 152 18.01 9.54 -9.93
CA LEU A 152 18.24 10.92 -9.50
C LEU A 152 17.23 11.89 -10.12
N GLU A 153 16.92 11.75 -11.40
CA GLU A 153 15.89 12.55 -12.08
C GLU A 153 14.51 12.33 -11.45
N ALA A 154 14.18 11.07 -11.15
CA ALA A 154 12.95 10.72 -10.43
C ALA A 154 12.90 11.39 -9.05
N ALA A 155 13.99 11.30 -8.27
CA ALA A 155 14.07 11.90 -6.93
C ALA A 155 13.92 13.43 -6.99
N LYS A 156 14.54 14.08 -7.98
CA LYS A 156 14.42 15.53 -8.21
C LYS A 156 12.98 15.92 -8.54
N LYS A 157 12.32 15.22 -9.47
CA LYS A 157 10.91 15.45 -9.81
C LYS A 157 10.00 15.27 -8.59
N TYR A 158 10.19 14.20 -7.82
CA TYR A 158 9.45 13.97 -6.58
C TYR A 158 9.62 15.10 -5.57
N THR A 159 10.85 15.62 -5.43
CA THR A 159 11.15 16.72 -4.50
C THR A 159 10.45 18.01 -4.92
N GLU A 160 10.48 18.36 -6.21
CA GLU A 160 9.80 19.55 -6.73
C GLU A 160 8.27 19.43 -6.59
N LEU A 161 7.71 18.26 -6.91
CA LEU A 161 6.29 18.00 -6.71
C LEU A 161 5.90 18.06 -5.23
N ALA A 162 6.74 17.54 -4.33
CA ALA A 162 6.50 17.63 -2.89
C ALA A 162 6.48 19.09 -2.40
N LYS A 163 7.39 19.95 -2.86
CA LYS A 163 7.39 21.38 -2.52
C LYS A 163 6.09 22.06 -2.95
N TRP A 164 5.66 21.80 -4.19
CA TRP A 164 4.39 22.34 -4.70
C TRP A 164 3.19 21.85 -3.87
N LEU A 165 3.14 20.57 -3.53
CA LEU A 165 2.07 19.98 -2.70
C LEU A 165 2.03 20.60 -1.30
N VAL A 166 3.19 20.86 -0.68
CA VAL A 166 3.25 21.57 0.61
C VAL A 166 2.69 22.99 0.49
N ALA A 167 3.00 23.72 -0.60
CA ALA A 167 2.43 25.04 -0.83
C ALA A 167 0.90 24.99 -0.98
N VAL A 168 0.38 24.00 -1.72
CA VAL A 168 -1.07 23.77 -1.86
C VAL A 168 -1.72 23.48 -0.51
N GLN A 169 -1.10 22.62 0.31
CA GLN A 169 -1.58 22.31 1.65
C GLN A 169 -1.65 23.56 2.54
N GLN A 170 -0.60 24.37 2.57
CA GLN A 170 -0.55 25.60 3.36
C GLN A 170 -1.57 26.63 2.89
N THR A 171 -1.71 26.84 1.58
CA THR A 171 -2.70 27.77 1.01
C THR A 171 -4.12 27.33 1.32
N SER A 172 -4.43 26.03 1.19
CA SER A 172 -5.76 25.49 1.51
C SER A 172 -6.09 25.64 3.01
N ALA A 173 -5.12 25.38 3.88
CA ALA A 173 -5.28 25.57 5.32
C ALA A 173 -5.48 27.05 5.72
N LYS A 174 -4.77 27.98 5.05
CA LYS A 174 -4.99 29.42 5.24
C LYS A 174 -6.37 29.85 4.76
N ALA A 175 -6.83 29.33 3.62
CA ALA A 175 -8.16 29.59 3.09
C ALA A 175 -9.26 29.09 4.03
N ALA A 176 -9.09 27.91 4.65
CA ALA A 176 -10.04 27.37 5.63
C ALA A 176 -10.15 28.27 6.87
N LYS A 177 -9.01 28.70 7.44
CA LYS A 177 -9.01 29.64 8.57
C LYS A 177 -9.65 30.99 8.23
N LEU A 178 -9.41 31.50 7.03
CA LEU A 178 -10.03 32.74 6.56
C LEU A 178 -11.55 32.58 6.41
N LEU A 179 -12.00 31.45 5.87
CA LEU A 179 -13.42 31.11 5.75
C LEU A 179 -14.09 31.07 7.13
N GLU A 180 -13.50 30.34 8.09
CA GLU A 180 -14.00 30.25 9.47
C GLU A 180 -14.12 31.63 10.12
N SER A 181 -13.07 32.47 10.01
CA SER A 181 -13.08 33.83 10.55
C SER A 181 -14.17 34.69 9.91
N LYS A 182 -14.36 34.61 8.59
CA LYS A 182 -15.41 35.35 7.88
C LYS A 182 -16.81 34.87 8.25
N MET A 183 -17.01 33.56 8.41
CA MET A 183 -18.29 32.98 8.85
C MET A 183 -18.64 33.42 10.27
N SER A 184 -17.68 33.43 11.19
CA SER A 184 -17.87 33.91 12.56
C SER A 184 -18.24 35.40 12.59
N ALA A 185 -17.52 36.23 11.84
CA ALA A 185 -17.82 37.66 11.74
C ALA A 185 -19.20 37.94 11.13
N TRP A 186 -19.57 37.21 10.07
CA TRP A 186 -20.89 37.30 9.44
C TRP A 186 -22.01 36.90 10.41
N ALA A 187 -21.86 35.78 11.12
CA ALA A 187 -22.85 35.31 12.08
C ALA A 187 -23.11 36.34 13.20
N SER A 188 -22.05 36.99 13.70
CA SER A 188 -22.17 38.05 14.70
C SER A 188 -22.86 39.30 14.16
N GLN A 189 -22.56 39.71 12.92
CA GLN A 189 -23.18 40.89 12.30
C GLN A 189 -24.67 40.67 11.97
N ARG A 190 -25.03 39.45 11.56
CA ARG A 190 -26.38 39.11 11.13
C ARG A 190 -27.43 39.18 12.25
N ASN A 191 -27.01 39.08 13.51
CA ASN A 191 -27.90 39.10 14.68
C ASN A 191 -28.15 40.52 15.23
N ASN A 192 -27.58 41.56 14.62
CA ASN A 192 -27.78 42.93 15.06
C ASN A 192 -29.07 43.53 14.46
N ASP A 193 -29.83 44.24 15.30
CA ASP A 193 -31.04 44.94 14.88
C ASP A 193 -30.73 46.03 13.84
N GLY A 194 -31.63 46.18 12.86
CA GLY A 194 -31.51 47.19 11.80
C GLY A 194 -30.55 46.85 10.64
N ILE A 195 -29.93 45.66 10.64
CA ILE A 195 -29.06 45.21 9.53
C ILE A 195 -29.89 44.67 8.36
N ASP A 196 -29.56 45.12 7.14
CA ASP A 196 -30.02 44.50 5.90
C ASP A 196 -29.33 43.14 5.71
N THR A 197 -30.01 42.11 6.21
CA THR A 197 -29.54 40.72 6.16
C THR A 197 -29.45 40.18 4.74
N GLN A 198 -30.27 40.65 3.79
CA GLN A 198 -30.19 40.18 2.40
C GLN A 198 -28.89 40.65 1.74
N ARG A 199 -28.54 41.93 1.94
CA ARG A 199 -27.29 42.49 1.44
C ARG A 199 -26.08 41.87 2.12
N LEU A 200 -26.16 41.61 3.42
CA LEU A 200 -25.11 40.95 4.18
C LEU A 200 -24.86 39.50 3.70
N ASP A 201 -25.93 38.73 3.50
CA ASP A 201 -25.85 37.33 3.04
C ASP A 201 -25.29 37.25 1.61
N ALA A 202 -25.73 38.14 0.71
CA ALA A 202 -25.18 38.21 -0.64
C ALA A 202 -23.68 38.58 -0.67
N ALA A 203 -23.26 39.53 0.17
CA ALA A 203 -21.86 39.91 0.32
C ALA A 203 -21.02 38.75 0.87
N MET A 204 -21.57 37.98 1.83
CA MET A 204 -20.89 36.82 2.39
C MET A 204 -20.76 35.67 1.38
N GLU A 205 -21.81 35.38 0.61
CA GLU A 205 -21.75 34.39 -0.47
C GLU A 205 -20.65 34.73 -1.49
N ALA A 206 -20.55 36.01 -1.89
CA ALA A 206 -19.50 36.49 -2.77
C ALA A 206 -18.10 36.36 -2.13
N ALA A 207 -17.97 36.66 -0.84
CA ALA A 207 -16.71 36.51 -0.11
C ALA A 207 -16.26 35.04 -0.03
N ILE A 208 -17.17 34.11 0.27
CA ILE A 208 -16.89 32.65 0.30
C ILE A 208 -16.37 32.19 -1.06
N LYS A 209 -17.06 32.57 -2.16
CA LYS A 209 -16.63 32.25 -3.53
C LYS A 209 -15.25 32.83 -3.84
N LYS A 210 -14.99 34.08 -3.44
CA LYS A 210 -13.71 34.75 -3.67
C LYS A 210 -12.55 34.05 -2.97
N ILE A 211 -12.73 33.58 -1.72
CA ILE A 211 -11.69 32.83 -0.98
C ILE A 211 -11.24 31.61 -1.78
N ALA A 212 -12.18 30.83 -2.34
CA ALA A 212 -11.84 29.63 -3.12
C ALA A 212 -11.10 29.96 -4.43
N VAL A 213 -11.43 31.09 -5.07
CA VAL A 213 -10.78 31.59 -6.29
C VAL A 213 -9.36 32.09 -5.99
N ASP A 214 -9.20 32.96 -4.99
CA ASP A 214 -7.91 33.54 -4.62
C ASP A 214 -6.92 32.45 -4.16
N ALA A 215 -7.42 31.45 -3.42
CA ALA A 215 -6.64 30.29 -2.99
C ALA A 215 -6.41 29.24 -4.10
N LYS A 216 -6.99 29.45 -5.30
CA LYS A 216 -6.88 28.55 -6.46
C LYS A 216 -7.23 27.10 -6.13
N ILE A 217 -8.28 26.87 -5.34
CA ILE A 217 -8.65 25.53 -4.84
C ILE A 217 -9.01 24.58 -5.99
N LYS A 218 -9.88 25.01 -6.90
CA LYS A 218 -10.30 24.20 -8.06
C LYS A 218 -9.13 23.87 -9.00
N PRO A 219 -8.31 24.85 -9.45
CA PRO A 219 -7.10 24.54 -10.22
C PRO A 219 -6.13 23.61 -9.49
N SER A 220 -5.91 23.80 -8.19
CA SER A 220 -5.00 22.97 -7.40
C SER A 220 -5.50 21.53 -7.31
N PHE A 221 -6.79 21.31 -7.08
CA PHE A 221 -7.39 19.98 -7.04
C PHE A 221 -7.26 19.25 -8.38
N GLN A 222 -7.56 19.94 -9.49
CA GLN A 222 -7.42 19.37 -10.84
C GLN A 222 -5.97 19.02 -11.17
N ASN A 223 -5.03 19.91 -10.83
CA ASN A 223 -3.60 19.67 -11.05
C ASN A 223 -3.08 18.54 -10.17
N MET A 224 -3.56 18.41 -8.92
CA MET A 224 -3.19 17.31 -8.04
C MET A 224 -3.51 15.94 -8.66
N GLN A 225 -4.67 15.77 -9.31
CA GLN A 225 -4.98 14.51 -9.98
C GLN A 225 -3.99 14.16 -11.10
N LYS A 226 -3.53 15.17 -11.85
CA LYS A 226 -2.48 15.00 -12.87
C LYS A 226 -1.14 14.65 -12.22
N THR A 227 -0.76 15.37 -11.15
CA THR A 227 0.44 15.10 -10.36
C THR A 227 0.44 13.70 -9.78
N GLN A 228 -0.70 13.17 -9.31
CA GLN A 228 -0.80 11.81 -8.80
C GLN A 228 -0.47 10.77 -9.86
N LYS A 229 -0.99 10.93 -11.09
CA LYS A 229 -0.68 10.05 -12.21
C LYS A 229 0.80 10.13 -12.57
N GLU A 230 1.37 11.33 -12.56
CA GLU A 230 2.80 11.53 -12.83
C GLU A 230 3.68 10.84 -11.78
N LEU A 231 3.38 11.02 -10.48
CA LEU A 231 4.07 10.33 -9.38
C LEU A 231 3.97 8.81 -9.53
N GLN A 232 2.78 8.27 -9.80
CA GLN A 232 2.60 6.83 -10.03
C GLN A 232 3.42 6.30 -11.23
N ASN A 233 3.51 7.08 -12.30
CA ASN A 233 4.31 6.71 -13.47
C ASN A 233 5.81 6.70 -13.14
N ILE A 234 6.30 7.73 -12.43
CA ILE A 234 7.69 7.79 -11.97
C ILE A 234 7.98 6.60 -11.05
N LEU A 235 7.08 6.29 -10.10
CA LEU A 235 7.23 5.14 -9.20
C LEU A 235 7.29 3.80 -9.95
N LYS A 236 6.46 3.63 -10.99
CA LYS A 236 6.48 2.42 -11.83
C LYS A 236 7.81 2.25 -12.55
N VAL A 237 8.40 3.35 -13.03
CA VAL A 237 9.73 3.32 -13.67
C VAL A 237 10.79 2.96 -12.64
N VAL A 238 10.83 3.67 -11.50
CA VAL A 238 11.83 3.44 -10.45
C VAL A 238 11.78 2.00 -9.91
N LYS A 239 10.59 1.41 -9.74
CA LYS A 239 10.44 0.00 -9.30
C LYS A 239 11.00 -1.04 -10.26
N LYS A 240 11.15 -0.69 -11.55
CA LYS A 240 11.72 -1.58 -12.57
C LYS A 240 13.23 -1.41 -12.71
N ILE A 241 13.81 -0.37 -12.12
CA ILE A 241 15.25 -0.12 -12.18
C ILE A 241 15.95 -1.12 -11.27
N LYS A 242 16.85 -1.90 -11.86
CA LYS A 242 17.79 -2.72 -11.09
C LYS A 242 18.81 -1.82 -10.41
N THR A 243 18.95 -1.97 -9.10
CA THR A 243 19.81 -1.13 -8.26
C THR A 243 21.17 -1.75 -7.98
N GLU A 244 21.48 -2.91 -8.55
CA GLU A 244 22.79 -3.54 -8.41
C GLU A 244 23.88 -2.61 -8.96
N GLY A 245 24.93 -2.36 -8.16
CA GLY A 245 26.05 -1.49 -8.54
C GLY A 245 25.79 0.02 -8.44
N ILE A 246 24.58 0.45 -8.06
CA ILE A 246 24.27 1.87 -7.79
C ILE A 246 24.63 2.21 -6.33
N ASP A 247 25.19 3.40 -6.09
CA ASP A 247 25.48 3.87 -4.73
C ASP A 247 24.23 3.77 -3.83
N PRO A 248 24.28 3.00 -2.73
CA PRO A 248 23.17 2.86 -1.79
C PRO A 248 22.64 4.19 -1.25
N LYS A 249 23.47 5.24 -1.16
CA LYS A 249 23.04 6.58 -0.75
C LYS A 249 22.07 7.19 -1.76
N VAL A 250 22.32 7.00 -3.07
CA VAL A 250 21.44 7.48 -4.14
C VAL A 250 20.10 6.77 -4.10
N VAL A 251 20.12 5.44 -3.92
CA VAL A 251 18.89 4.64 -3.79
C VAL A 251 18.08 5.05 -2.57
N ARG A 252 18.72 5.26 -1.41
CA ARG A 252 18.06 5.74 -0.18
C ARG A 252 17.47 7.14 -0.36
N ALA A 253 18.24 8.09 -0.89
CA ALA A 253 17.79 9.46 -1.12
C ALA A 253 16.56 9.51 -2.04
N SER A 254 16.53 8.67 -3.08
CA SER A 254 15.37 8.54 -3.97
C SER A 254 14.15 7.95 -3.25
N SER A 255 14.34 6.87 -2.48
CA SER A 255 13.28 6.30 -1.64
C SER A 255 12.70 7.33 -0.66
N ASP A 256 13.55 8.15 -0.04
CA ASP A 256 13.12 9.18 0.90
C ASP A 256 12.37 10.33 0.20
N ALA A 257 12.81 10.73 -0.99
CA ALA A 257 12.10 11.70 -1.82
C ALA A 257 10.70 11.18 -2.21
N ILE A 258 10.59 9.89 -2.54
CA ILE A 258 9.31 9.25 -2.85
C ILE A 258 8.37 9.31 -1.64
N LYS A 259 8.82 8.86 -0.47
CA LYS A 259 8.02 8.90 0.76
C LYS A 259 7.58 10.32 1.12
N LYS A 260 8.46 11.31 0.96
CA LYS A 260 8.12 12.73 1.20
C LYS A 260 7.06 13.24 0.23
N GLY A 261 7.16 12.89 -1.05
CA GLY A 261 6.15 13.25 -2.05
C GLY A 261 4.78 12.64 -1.79
N ASP A 262 4.73 11.34 -1.48
CA ASP A 262 3.47 10.65 -1.17
C ASP A 262 2.80 11.26 0.08
N LYS A 263 3.58 11.52 1.14
CA LYS A 263 3.06 12.19 2.35
C LYS A 263 2.56 13.61 2.05
N ALA A 264 3.29 14.38 1.25
CA ALA A 264 2.88 15.73 0.87
C ALA A 264 1.58 15.70 0.05
N PHE A 265 1.42 14.70 -0.82
CA PHE A 265 0.21 14.51 -1.61
C PHE A 265 -1.01 14.26 -0.73
N ASP A 266 -0.91 13.32 0.21
CA ASP A 266 -2.01 13.01 1.13
C ASP A 266 -2.40 14.19 2.01
N LEU A 267 -1.42 14.97 2.49
CA LEU A 267 -1.67 16.16 3.29
C LEU A 267 -2.35 17.27 2.48
N ALA A 268 -1.89 17.51 1.25
CA ALA A 268 -2.52 18.48 0.35
C ALA A 268 -3.95 18.08 -0.01
N ARG A 269 -4.18 16.78 -0.26
CA ARG A 269 -5.50 16.25 -0.60
C ARG A 269 -6.47 16.45 0.56
N LYS A 270 -6.09 16.05 1.76
CA LYS A 270 -6.90 16.25 2.98
C LYS A 270 -7.20 17.72 3.23
N ALA A 271 -6.23 18.61 3.02
CA ALA A 271 -6.43 20.05 3.20
C ALA A 271 -7.44 20.63 2.20
N ILE A 272 -7.39 20.23 0.93
CA ILE A 272 -8.37 20.64 -0.08
C ILE A 272 -9.75 20.04 0.23
N GLU A 273 -9.83 18.75 0.54
CA GLU A 273 -11.10 18.07 0.86
C GLU A 273 -11.77 18.69 2.09
N GLY A 274 -10.99 19.00 3.13
CA GLY A 274 -11.46 19.73 4.31
C GLY A 274 -12.00 21.12 3.94
N PHE A 275 -11.22 21.91 3.20
CA PHE A 275 -11.68 23.22 2.73
C PHE A 275 -12.98 23.12 1.90
N LEU A 276 -13.09 22.14 0.99
CA LEU A 276 -14.29 21.98 0.15
C LEU A 276 -15.53 21.60 0.98
N SER A 277 -15.35 20.81 2.04
CA SER A 277 -16.41 20.50 3.00
C SER A 277 -16.88 21.76 3.72
N ASP A 278 -15.95 22.53 4.28
CA ASP A 278 -16.25 23.78 5.00
C ASP A 278 -16.89 24.82 4.06
N TYR A 279 -16.38 24.93 2.83
CA TYR A 279 -16.91 25.79 1.78
C TYR A 279 -18.36 25.46 1.44
N LYS A 280 -18.68 24.18 1.26
CA LYS A 280 -20.05 23.75 0.97
C LYS A 280 -20.99 24.02 2.15
N GLY A 281 -20.53 23.73 3.37
CA GLY A 281 -21.29 24.03 4.59
C GLY A 281 -21.54 25.53 4.76
N ALA A 282 -20.53 26.36 4.55
CA ALA A 282 -20.64 27.81 4.62
C ALA A 282 -21.65 28.38 3.62
N LEU A 283 -21.59 27.94 2.35
CA LEU A 283 -22.59 28.35 1.35
C LEU A 283 -24.01 27.91 1.71
N GLN A 284 -24.17 26.70 2.24
CA GLN A 284 -25.47 26.20 2.67
C GLN A 284 -26.04 27.04 3.82
N VAL A 285 -25.24 27.34 4.84
CA VAL A 285 -25.66 28.15 5.99
C VAL A 285 -26.11 29.55 5.55
N VAL A 286 -25.36 30.19 4.65
CA VAL A 286 -25.73 31.52 4.11
C VAL A 286 -27.01 31.44 3.28
N ALA A 287 -27.18 30.38 2.47
CA ALA A 287 -28.40 30.18 1.66
C ALA A 287 -29.65 29.89 2.52
N GLU A 288 -29.54 29.07 3.56
CA GLU A 288 -30.62 28.80 4.52
C GLU A 288 -30.99 30.05 5.32
N GLY A 289 -29.99 30.85 5.70
CA GLY A 289 -30.20 32.16 6.31
C GLY A 289 -31.04 33.10 5.43
N ARG A 290 -30.82 33.07 4.12
CA ARG A 290 -31.61 33.84 3.14
C ARG A 290 -33.05 33.36 3.06
N ASN A 291 -33.29 32.05 3.09
CA ASN A 291 -34.63 31.47 2.93
C ASN A 291 -35.54 31.65 4.16
N ARG A 292 -34.99 31.55 5.39
CA ARG A 292 -35.78 31.69 6.64
C ARG A 292 -36.46 33.07 6.79
N LYS A 293 -35.78 34.15 6.43
CA LYS A 293 -36.35 35.49 6.52
C LYS A 293 -37.35 35.82 5.40
N VAL A 294 -37.24 35.18 4.24
CA VAL A 294 -38.25 35.34 3.17
C VAL A 294 -39.58 34.75 3.63
N SER A 295 -39.57 33.62 4.34
CA SER A 295 -40.76 33.05 4.96
C SER A 295 -41.32 33.90 6.10
N GLU A 296 -40.49 34.52 6.95
CA GLU A 296 -40.96 35.40 8.03
C GLU A 296 -41.57 36.71 7.50
N ALA A 297 -40.94 37.34 6.51
CA ALA A 297 -41.46 38.55 5.86
C ALA A 297 -42.76 38.32 5.05
N GLN A 298 -43.01 37.09 4.58
CA GLN A 298 -44.28 36.72 3.95
C GLN A 298 -45.40 36.47 4.97
N VAL A 299 -45.08 36.18 6.23
CA VAL A 299 -46.07 35.96 7.30
C VAL A 299 -46.46 37.27 7.99
N GLU A 300 -45.55 38.23 8.11
CA GLU A 300 -45.83 39.57 8.68
C GLU A 300 -46.53 40.53 7.69
N GLY A 301 -46.59 40.19 6.41
CA GLY A 301 -47.24 40.99 5.35
C GLY A 301 -48.71 40.65 5.06
N HIS A 302 -49.37 39.87 5.91
CA HIS A 302 -50.77 39.44 5.79
C HIS A 302 -51.63 39.93 6.94
#